data_AF-A0A7J2YU07-F1
#
_entry.id   AF-A0A7J2YU07-F1
#
_cell.length_a   1.000
_cell.length_b   1.000
_cell.length_c   1.000
_cell.angle_alpha   90.00
_cell.angle_beta   90.00
_cell.angle_gamma   90.00
#
_symmetry.space_group_name_H-M   'P 1'
#
loop_
_entity.id
_entity.type
_entity.pdbx_description
1 polymer ?
#
loop_
_entity_poly.entity_id
_entity_poly.type
_entity_poly.pdbx_seq_one_letter_code
_entity_poly.pdbx_strand_id
1 'polypeptide(L)'
;MKRKLMDILACPIDKYHPLELHVFEEKDEIVEGLIVCPKCLRWYPIRDEIPEMLPDELRKEAEDLPFLKKWKDKVPPKIVSEGKPFNLK
;
A
#
# COMPACT_ATOMS: atom_id res chain seq x y z
N MET A 1 4.80 -4.44 -11.39
CA MET A 1 5.86 -3.70 -10.67
C MET A 1 7.09 -4.58 -10.42
N LYS A 2 8.29 -4.12 -10.82
CA LYS A 2 9.57 -4.77 -10.50
C LYS A 2 9.96 -4.56 -9.04
N ARG A 3 10.34 -5.64 -8.35
CA ARG A 3 10.80 -5.62 -6.94
C ARG A 3 11.96 -4.66 -6.68
N LYS A 4 12.87 -4.47 -7.65
CA LYS A 4 14.02 -3.55 -7.56
C LYS A 4 13.64 -2.07 -7.34
N LEU A 5 12.40 -1.68 -7.67
CA LEU A 5 11.93 -0.33 -7.36
C LEU A 5 11.80 -0.11 -5.85
N MET A 6 11.50 -1.14 -5.06
CA MET A 6 11.38 -1.01 -3.61
C MET A 6 12.68 -0.54 -2.93
N ASP A 7 13.84 -0.79 -3.55
CA ASP A 7 15.16 -0.40 -3.03
C ASP A 7 15.39 1.13 -3.04
N ILE A 8 14.59 1.87 -3.80
CA ILE A 8 14.69 3.34 -3.93
C ILE A 8 13.46 4.08 -3.41
N LEU A 9 12.36 3.37 -3.16
CA LEU A 9 11.11 3.98 -2.75
C LEU A 9 11.12 4.33 -1.26
N ALA A 10 10.83 5.60 -0.97
CA ALA A 10 10.61 6.10 0.37
C ALA A 10 9.18 6.61 0.49
N CYS A 11 8.64 6.62 1.70
CA CYS A 11 7.29 7.12 1.94
C CYS A 11 7.20 8.61 1.52
N PRO A 12 6.22 9.00 0.68
CA PRO A 12 6.03 10.39 0.25
C PRO A 12 5.85 11.40 1.40
N ILE A 13 5.43 10.96 2.58
CA ILE A 13 5.06 11.84 3.68
C ILE A 13 6.21 12.06 4.67
N ASP A 14 6.86 11.00 5.13
CA ASP A 14 7.90 11.07 6.15
C ASP A 14 9.31 10.68 5.64
N LYS A 15 9.42 10.41 4.33
CA LYS A 15 10.65 10.02 3.63
C LYS A 15 11.33 8.78 4.22
N TYR A 16 10.58 7.95 4.95
CA TYR A 16 11.11 6.74 5.57
C TYR A 16 11.39 5.64 4.54
N HIS A 17 12.47 4.91 4.77
CA HIS A 17 12.90 3.73 4.04
C HIS A 17 13.61 2.78 5.04
N PRO A 18 13.46 1.45 4.96
CA PRO A 18 12.74 0.70 3.92
C PRO A 18 11.22 0.64 4.12
N LEU A 19 10.48 0.51 3.02
CA LEU A 19 9.04 0.24 3.03
C LEU A 19 8.77 -1.27 3.02
N GLU A 20 7.67 -1.69 3.63
CA GLU A 20 7.21 -3.08 3.63
C GLU A 20 6.34 -3.33 2.40
N LEU A 21 6.54 -4.44 1.71
CA LEU A 21 5.75 -4.83 0.54
C LEU A 21 4.99 -6.12 0.82
N HIS A 22 3.67 -6.08 0.65
CA HIS A 22 2.79 -7.24 0.68
C HIS A 22 2.28 -7.50 -0.73
N VAL A 23 2.59 -8.69 -1.26
CA VAL A 23 2.20 -9.08 -2.61
C VAL A 23 0.92 -9.91 -2.52
N PHE A 24 -0.11 -9.52 -3.28
CA PHE A 24 -1.39 -10.22 -3.30
C PHE A 24 -1.55 -11.09 -4.54
N GLU A 25 -1.10 -10.56 -5.69
CA GLU A 25 -1.04 -11.26 -6.96
C GLU A 25 0.29 -10.95 -7.66
N GLU A 26 0.99 -12.00 -8.10
CA GLU A 26 2.25 -11.92 -8.82
C GLU A 26 2.25 -12.90 -9.98
N LYS A 27 2.76 -12.44 -11.12
CA LYS A 27 3.07 -13.27 -12.29
C LYS A 27 4.56 -13.11 -12.58
N ASP A 28 4.93 -12.48 -13.69
CA ASP A 28 6.30 -12.02 -13.96
C ASP A 28 6.65 -10.75 -13.17
N GLU A 29 5.64 -9.92 -12.88
CA GLU A 29 5.73 -8.76 -12.01
C GLU A 29 4.62 -8.78 -10.95
N ILE A 30 4.75 -7.93 -9.94
CA ILE A 30 3.69 -7.72 -8.93
C ILE A 30 2.53 -7.01 -9.62
N VAL A 31 1.39 -7.71 -9.72
CA VAL A 31 0.15 -7.22 -10.35
C VAL A 31 -0.67 -6.44 -9.34
N GLU A 32 -0.93 -7.05 -8.18
CA GLU A 32 -1.63 -6.40 -7.08
C GLU A 32 -0.87 -6.61 -5.77
N GLY A 33 -0.85 -5.58 -4.92
CA GLY A 33 -0.11 -5.59 -3.68
C GLY A 33 -0.35 -4.34 -2.84
N LEU A 34 0.40 -4.23 -1.76
CA LEU A 34 0.29 -3.16 -0.78
C LEU A 34 1.68 -2.78 -0.29
N ILE A 35 2.01 -1.50 -0.38
CA ILE A 35 3.23 -0.96 0.19
C ILE A 35 2.87 -0.29 1.52
N VAL A 36 3.59 -0.58 2.59
CA VAL A 36 3.32 -0.06 3.92
C VAL A 36 4.55 0.65 4.45
N CYS A 37 4.36 1.85 4.98
CA CYS A 37 5.40 2.52 5.75
C CYS A 37 5.29 2.10 7.22
N PRO A 38 6.27 1.37 7.78
CA PRO A 38 6.20 0.90 9.16
C PRO A 38 6.30 2.04 10.19
N LYS A 39 6.82 3.21 9.78
CA LYS A 39 6.97 4.40 10.65
C LYS A 39 5.67 5.17 10.83
N CYS A 40 4.98 5.53 9.74
CA CYS A 40 3.74 6.31 9.81
C CYS A 40 2.45 5.51 9.61
N LEU A 41 2.56 4.20 9.35
CA LEU A 41 1.45 3.26 9.10
C LEU A 41 0.57 3.63 7.90
N ARG A 42 1.13 4.37 6.95
CA ARG A 42 0.48 4.61 5.66
C ARG A 42 0.64 3.41 4.75
N TRP A 43 -0.42 3.11 4.02
CA TRP A 43 -0.41 2.02 3.05
C TRP A 43 -0.73 2.58 1.67
N TYR A 44 -0.06 2.08 0.63
CA TYR A 44 -0.24 2.48 -0.76
C TYR A 44 -0.62 1.24 -1.56
N PRO A 45 -1.76 1.24 -2.25
CA PRO A 45 -2.16 0.10 -3.07
C PRO A 45 -1.27 0.01 -4.32
N ILE A 46 -1.04 -1.21 -4.76
CA ILE A 46 -0.54 -1.52 -6.10
C ILE A 46 -1.72 -2.11 -6.87
N ARG A 47 -2.15 -1.43 -7.93
CA ARG A 47 -3.24 -1.86 -8.82
C ARG A 47 -2.70 -1.91 -10.25
N ASP A 48 -3.01 -2.96 -10.98
CA ASP A 48 -2.56 -3.15 -12.38
C ASP A 48 -1.06 -2.87 -12.54
N GLU A 49 -0.24 -3.41 -11.64
CA GLU A 49 1.22 -3.26 -11.63
C GLU A 49 1.76 -1.86 -11.29
N ILE A 50 0.88 -0.89 -11.00
CA ILE A 50 1.20 0.51 -10.73
C ILE A 50 1.07 0.80 -9.23
N PRO A 51 2.15 1.24 -8.54
CA PRO A 51 2.08 1.68 -7.14
C PRO A 51 1.49 3.09 -7.02
N GLU A 52 0.34 3.21 -6.37
CA GLU A 52 -0.35 4.48 -6.15
C GLU A 52 0.14 5.19 -4.88
N MET A 53 1.30 5.84 -4.98
CA MET A 53 1.91 6.60 -3.87
C MET A 53 1.45 8.05 -3.81
N LEU A 54 0.14 8.25 -3.74
CA LEU A 54 -0.46 9.58 -3.64
C LEU A 54 -0.40 10.11 -2.20
N PRO A 55 -0.22 11.44 -2.01
CA PRO A 55 -0.45 12.10 -0.73
C PRO A 55 -1.88 11.92 -0.22
N ASP A 56 -2.06 11.98 1.10
CA ASP A 56 -3.35 11.74 1.75
C ASP A 56 -4.48 12.64 1.19
N GLU A 57 -4.17 13.88 0.80
CA GLU A 57 -5.12 14.86 0.25
C GLU A 57 -5.71 14.47 -1.12
N LEU A 58 -4.98 13.66 -1.90
CA LEU A 58 -5.41 13.21 -3.22
C LEU A 58 -6.09 11.84 -3.19
N ARG A 59 -6.16 11.21 -2.01
CA ARG A 59 -6.73 9.88 -1.84
C ARG A 59 -8.20 9.96 -1.47
N LYS A 60 -9.01 9.10 -2.07
CA LYS A 60 -10.45 9.04 -1.84
C LYS A 60 -10.83 7.73 -1.17
N GLU A 61 -11.53 7.85 -0.05
CA GLU A 61 -12.03 6.70 0.72
C GLU A 61 -12.86 5.74 -0.15
N ALA A 62 -13.69 6.29 -1.04
CA ALA A 62 -14.53 5.52 -1.96
C ALA A 62 -13.73 4.65 -2.94
N GLU A 63 -12.47 4.99 -3.24
CA GLU A 63 -11.61 4.23 -4.14
C GLU A 63 -10.72 3.24 -3.34
N ASP A 64 -10.27 3.66 -2.17
CA ASP A 64 -9.33 2.92 -1.33
C ASP A 64 -9.96 1.83 -0.46
N LEU A 65 -11.12 2.10 0.14
CA LEU A 65 -11.79 1.10 0.98
C LEU A 65 -12.21 -0.16 0.21
N PRO A 66 -12.73 -0.08 -1.03
CA PRO A 66 -13.01 -1.29 -1.82
C PRO A 66 -11.77 -2.16 -2.03
N PHE A 67 -10.61 -1.53 -2.28
CA PHE A 67 -9.35 -2.25 -2.42
C PHE A 67 -8.94 -2.94 -1.11
N LEU A 68 -8.99 -2.23 0.02
CA LEU A 68 -8.66 -2.82 1.31
C LEU A 68 -9.64 -3.94 1.70
N LYS A 69 -10.93 -3.81 1.35
CA LYS A 69 -11.95 -4.86 1.56
C LYS A 69 -11.66 -6.09 0.71
N LYS A 70 -11.33 -5.91 -0.57
CA LYS A 70 -10.97 -6.99 -1.51
C LYS A 70 -9.84 -7.85 -0.96
N TRP A 71 -8.83 -7.23 -0.35
CA TRP A 71 -7.63 -7.92 0.13
C TRP A 71 -7.54 -8.07 1.66
N LYS A 72 -8.63 -7.89 2.38
CA LYS A 72 -8.66 -7.85 3.86
C LYS A 72 -7.94 -9.04 4.51
N ASP A 73 -8.05 -10.24 3.94
CA ASP A 73 -7.43 -11.46 4.48
C ASP A 73 -5.91 -11.54 4.26
N LYS A 74 -5.38 -10.79 3.29
CA LYS A 74 -3.94 -10.74 2.97
C LYS A 74 -3.25 -9.47 3.51
N VAL A 75 -4.02 -8.43 3.83
CA VAL A 75 -3.51 -7.18 4.41
C VAL A 75 -3.14 -7.41 5.88
N PRO A 76 -2.00 -6.88 6.38
CA PRO A 76 -1.65 -6.99 7.79
C PRO A 76 -2.77 -6.46 8.71
N PRO A 77 -3.14 -7.16 9.80
CA PRO A 77 -4.22 -6.75 10.70
C PRO A 77 -4.06 -5.32 11.21
N LYS A 78 -2.82 -4.89 11.47
CA LYS A 78 -2.47 -3.54 11.89
C LYS A 78 -2.91 -2.47 10.89
N ILE A 79 -2.81 -2.73 9.60
CA ILE A 79 -3.23 -1.79 8.55
C ILE A 79 -4.75 -1.80 8.38
N VAL A 80 -5.39 -2.96 8.55
CA VAL A 80 -6.86 -3.05 8.56
C VAL A 80 -7.47 -2.21 9.68
N SER A 81 -6.81 -2.11 10.83
CA SER A 81 -7.31 -1.38 12.01
C SER A 81 -6.78 0.04 12.19
N GLU A 82 -5.53 0.31 11.83
CA GLU A 82 -4.82 1.58 12.13
C GLU A 82 -4.18 2.21 10.89
N GLY A 83 -4.42 1.62 9.71
CA GLY A 83 -3.88 2.10 8.45
C GLY A 83 -4.29 3.54 8.16
N LYS A 84 -3.34 4.29 7.61
CA LYS A 84 -3.57 5.66 7.11
C LYS A 84 -3.51 5.70 5.58
N PRO A 85 -4.28 6.60 4.94
CA PRO A 85 -5.22 7.55 5.53
C PRO A 85 -6.56 6.91 5.93
N PHE A 86 -6.93 5.77 5.33
CA PHE A 86 -8.18 5.06 5.58
C PHE A 86 -7.92 3.67 6.14
N ASN A 87 -8.86 3.14 6.92
CA ASN A 87 -8.85 1.77 7.45
C ASN A 87 -10.29 1.22 7.48
N LEU A 88 -10.45 -0.06 7.83
CA LEU A 88 -11.75 -0.74 7.79
C LEU A 88 -12.45 -0.84 9.15
N LYS A 89 -11.95 -0.13 10.17
CA LYS A 89 -12.43 -0.26 11.55
C LYS A 89 -13.19 0.98 12.00
#